data_AF-A0A3S1XE73-F1
#
_entry.id   AF-A0A3S1XE73-F1
#
_cell.length_a   1.000
_cell.length_b   1.000
_cell.length_c   1.000
_cell.angle_alpha   90.00
_cell.angle_beta   90.00
_cell.angle_gamma   90.00
#
_symmetry.space_group_name_H-M   'P 1'
#
loop_
_entity.id
_entity.type
_entity.pdbx_description
1 polymer ?
#
loop_
_entity_poly.entity_id
_entity_poly.type
_entity_poly.pdbx_seq_one_letter_code
_entity_poly.pdbx_strand_id
1 'polypeptide(L)'
;MITGKRLVISALVLALVQIGFLSWIIAGRAAILRNGKEVLLKIEPVDPRDLLRGDYIILGYEISRIPVKMIANIPPDKFSSDDTSIVVRLKKGADGYWQPTAAWFGKAPTMATADEADILGHIA
;
A
#
# COMPACT_ATOMS: atom_id res chain seq x y z
N MET A 1 -15.39 -5.97 -50.24
CA MET A 1 -16.64 -5.77 -49.46
C MET A 1 -16.60 -6.72 -48.27
N ILE A 2 -16.60 -6.19 -47.04
CA ILE A 2 -16.62 -7.03 -45.84
C ILE A 2 -18.03 -7.62 -45.71
N THR A 3 -18.20 -8.94 -45.85
CA THR A 3 -19.50 -9.61 -45.75
C THR A 3 -20.12 -9.38 -44.36
N GLY A 4 -21.41 -9.06 -44.27
CA GLY A 4 -22.08 -8.72 -43.00
C GLY A 4 -21.88 -9.73 -41.85
N LYS A 5 -21.75 -11.03 -42.18
CA LYS A 5 -21.41 -12.09 -41.22
C LYS A 5 -20.06 -11.86 -40.51
N ARG A 6 -19.06 -11.32 -41.21
CA ARG A 6 -17.75 -10.98 -40.62
C ARG A 6 -17.85 -9.81 -39.65
N LEU A 7 -18.68 -8.80 -39.95
CA LEU A 7 -18.91 -7.67 -39.04
C LEU A 7 -19.59 -8.10 -37.74
N VAL A 8 -20.60 -8.98 -37.83
CA VAL A 8 -21.27 -9.54 -36.64
C VAL A 8 -20.28 -10.33 -35.78
N ILE A 9 -19.44 -11.18 -36.38
CA ILE A 9 -18.40 -11.92 -35.65
C ILE A 9 -17.43 -10.95 -34.98
N SER A 10 -16.94 -9.94 -35.69
CA SER A 10 -16.03 -8.93 -35.12
C SER A 10 -16.67 -8.16 -33.95
N ALA A 11 -17.94 -7.78 -34.06
CA ALA A 11 -18.66 -7.10 -32.99
C ALA A 11 -18.82 -8.00 -31.75
N LEU A 12 -19.12 -9.29 -31.95
CA LEU A 12 -19.20 -10.28 -30.87
C LEU A 12 -17.86 -10.47 -30.16
N VAL A 13 -16.77 -10.60 -30.93
CA VAL A 13 -15.42 -10.70 -30.36
C VAL A 13 -15.08 -9.45 -29.57
N LEU A 14 -15.36 -8.26 -30.11
CA LEU A 14 -15.11 -7.00 -29.42
C LEU A 14 -15.90 -6.91 -28.09
N ALA A 15 -17.19 -7.29 -28.11
CA ALA A 15 -18.01 -7.31 -26.91
C ALA A 15 -17.46 -8.28 -25.86
N LEU A 16 -17.02 -9.48 -26.26
CA LEU A 16 -16.40 -10.45 -25.34
C LEU A 16 -15.10 -9.93 -24.75
N VAL A 17 -14.27 -9.26 -25.55
CA VAL A 17 -13.03 -8.62 -25.06
C VAL A 17 -13.35 -7.53 -24.04
N GLN A 18 -14.35 -6.68 -24.29
CA GLN A 18 -14.76 -5.64 -23.34
C GLN A 18 -15.30 -6.23 -22.03
N ILE A 19 -16.15 -7.25 -22.10
CA ILE A 19 -16.68 -7.95 -20.93
C ILE A 19 -15.55 -8.62 -20.15
N GLY A 20 -14.63 -9.29 -20.84
CA GLY A 20 -13.46 -9.92 -20.24
C GLY A 20 -12.56 -8.91 -19.53
N PHE A 21 -12.31 -7.76 -20.17
CA PHE A 21 -11.51 -6.69 -19.58
C PHE A 21 -12.16 -6.11 -18.31
N LEU A 22 -13.46 -5.85 -18.34
CA LEU A 22 -14.18 -5.35 -17.16
C LEU A 22 -14.20 -6.39 -16.04
N SER A 23 -14.41 -7.66 -16.39
CA SER A 23 -14.37 -8.78 -15.44
C SER A 23 -13.00 -8.93 -14.78
N TRP A 24 -11.91 -8.72 -15.53
CA TRP A 24 -10.54 -8.75 -15.00
C TRP A 24 -10.32 -7.70 -13.90
N ILE A 25 -10.80 -6.46 -14.12
CA ILE A 25 -10.69 -5.38 -13.14
C ILE A 25 -11.43 -5.77 -11.84
N ILE A 26 -12.64 -6.32 -11.97
CA ILE A 26 -13.45 -6.77 -10.83
C ILE A 26 -12.75 -7.91 -10.08
N ALA A 27 -12.24 -8.90 -10.83
CA ALA A 27 -11.55 -10.05 -10.26
C ALA A 27 -10.30 -9.63 -9.47
N GLY A 28 -9.54 -8.64 -9.95
CA GLY A 28 -8.39 -8.10 -9.23
C GLY A 28 -8.77 -7.50 -7.87
N ARG A 29 -9.82 -6.68 -7.82
CA ARG A 29 -10.31 -6.08 -6.56
C ARG A 29 -10.89 -7.14 -5.61
N ALA A 30 -11.66 -8.09 -6.14
CA ALA A 30 -12.21 -9.19 -5.37
C ALA A 30 -11.10 -10.09 -4.78
N ALA A 31 -10.00 -10.29 -5.51
CA ALA A 31 -8.85 -11.05 -5.00
C ALA A 31 -8.19 -10.36 -3.79
N ILE A 32 -8.05 -9.03 -3.82
CA ILE A 32 -7.52 -8.26 -2.68
C ILE A 32 -8.46 -8.36 -1.48
N LEU A 33 -9.77 -8.28 -1.66
CA LEU A 33 -10.72 -8.41 -0.54
C LEU A 33 -10.77 -9.82 0.05
N ARG A 34 -10.56 -10.85 -0.77
CA ARG A 34 -10.62 -12.25 -0.32
C ARG A 34 -9.31 -12.75 0.27
N ASN A 35 -8.17 -12.33 -0.30
CA ASN A 35 -6.84 -12.86 0.01
C ASN A 35 -5.88 -11.79 0.54
N GLY A 36 -6.34 -10.54 0.68
CA GLY A 36 -5.53 -9.45 1.19
C GLY A 36 -5.21 -9.63 2.67
N LYS A 37 -4.11 -9.01 3.09
CA LYS A 37 -3.68 -8.98 4.48
C LYS A 37 -4.25 -7.74 5.17
N GLU A 38 -5.09 -7.94 6.17
CA GLU A 38 -5.59 -6.84 7.00
C GLU A 38 -4.49 -6.37 7.98
N VAL A 39 -4.10 -5.10 7.85
CA VAL A 39 -3.12 -4.44 8.71
C VAL A 39 -3.81 -3.33 9.51
N LEU A 40 -4.17 -3.64 10.75
CA LEU A 40 -4.79 -2.68 11.67
C LEU A 40 -3.71 -1.83 12.37
N LEU A 41 -3.66 -0.54 12.04
CA LEU A 41 -2.72 0.41 12.64
C LEU A 41 -3.40 1.21 13.76
N LYS A 42 -2.65 1.48 14.82
CA LYS A 42 -3.11 2.33 15.92
C LYS A 42 -2.98 3.80 15.53
N ILE A 43 -4.04 4.58 15.78
CA ILE A 43 -4.06 6.02 15.53
C ILE A 43 -3.49 6.79 16.73
N GLU A 44 -2.72 7.83 16.44
CA GLU A 44 -2.29 8.88 17.36
C GLU A 44 -2.99 10.18 16.91
N PRO A 45 -4.19 10.49 17.45
CA PRO A 45 -4.92 11.68 17.05
C PRO A 45 -4.22 12.92 17.59
N VAL A 46 -3.94 13.87 16.69
CA VAL A 46 -3.50 15.22 17.05
C VAL A 46 -4.64 16.18 16.71
N ASP A 47 -5.01 17.04 17.65
CA ASP A 47 -6.03 18.09 17.53
C ASP A 47 -5.39 19.48 17.34
N PRO A 48 -4.86 19.79 16.13
CA PRO A 48 -4.34 21.10 15.82
C PRO A 48 -5.47 22.12 15.71
N ARG A 49 -5.40 23.16 16.53
CA ARG A 49 -6.29 24.31 16.41
C ARG A 49 -5.75 25.27 15.37
N ASP A 50 -6.46 25.44 14.24
CA ASP A 50 -6.12 26.44 13.22
C ASP A 50 -7.31 27.41 13.05
N LEU A 51 -7.06 28.69 13.34
CA LEU A 51 -8.08 29.75 13.28
C LEU A 51 -8.66 29.98 11.87
N LEU A 52 -7.91 29.61 10.82
CA LEU A 52 -8.34 29.79 9.44
C LEU A 52 -8.95 28.53 8.82
N ARG A 53 -8.56 27.34 9.30
CA ARG A 53 -9.06 26.04 8.80
C ARG A 53 -10.16 25.44 9.67
N GLY A 54 -10.39 25.99 10.86
CA GLY A 54 -11.29 25.43 11.85
C GLY A 54 -10.69 24.18 12.53
N ASP A 55 -11.56 23.39 13.13
CA ASP A 55 -11.16 22.15 13.82
C ASP A 55 -10.91 21.03 12.80
N TYR A 56 -9.71 20.45 12.84
CA TYR A 56 -9.35 19.29 12.04
C TYR A 56 -8.48 18.33 12.84
N ILE A 57 -8.47 17.04 12.46
CA ILE A 57 -7.67 16.01 13.13
C ILE A 57 -6.60 15.52 12.17
N ILE A 58 -5.35 15.45 12.64
CA ILE A 58 -4.28 14.76 11.91
C ILE A 58 -4.22 13.33 12.44
N LEU A 59 -4.32 12.36 11.52
CA LEU A 59 -4.13 10.95 11.83
C LEU A 59 -2.64 10.63 11.82
N GLY A 60 -2.01 10.60 13.00
CA GLY A 60 -0.69 10.02 13.19
C GLY A 60 -0.77 8.50 13.27
N TYR A 61 0.24 7.80 12.75
CA TYR A 61 0.42 6.37 12.94
C TYR A 61 1.84 6.10 13.44
N GLU A 62 2.03 5.04 14.22
CA GLU A 62 3.36 4.65 14.71
C GLU A 62 4.33 4.33 13.55
N ILE A 63 3.82 3.77 12.45
CA ILE A 63 4.61 3.51 11.24
C ILE A 63 5.08 4.79 10.52
N SER A 64 4.42 5.93 10.76
CA SER A 64 4.81 7.21 10.15
C SER A 64 6.09 7.79 10.75
N ARG A 65 6.49 7.33 11.95
CA ARG A 65 7.70 7.78 12.65
C ARG A 65 8.58 6.59 13.01
N ILE A 66 9.47 6.22 12.09
CA ILE A 66 10.40 5.11 12.30
C ILE A 66 11.70 5.62 12.93
N PRO A 67 12.10 5.13 14.13
CA PRO A 67 13.38 5.47 14.71
C PRO A 67 14.54 5.00 13.82
N VAL A 68 15.55 5.84 13.62
CA VAL A 68 16.73 5.53 12.77
C VAL A 68 17.38 4.20 13.13
N LYS A 69 17.43 3.86 14.43
CA LYS A 69 17.95 2.57 14.94
C LYS A 69 17.25 1.31 14.40
N MET A 70 16.03 1.44 13.88
CA MET A 70 15.24 0.34 13.31
C MET A 70 15.54 0.13 11.81
N ILE A 71 16.24 1.08 11.19
CA ILE A 71 16.64 1.02 9.79
C ILE A 71 17.95 0.23 9.70
N ALA A 72 17.91 -0.94 9.06
CA ALA A 72 19.07 -1.83 9.04
C ALA A 72 20.15 -1.44 8.02
N ASN A 73 19.81 -0.65 6.98
CA ASN A 73 20.71 -0.33 5.87
C ASN A 73 20.81 1.19 5.61
N ILE A 74 21.12 1.96 6.65
CA ILE A 74 21.32 3.41 6.51
C ILE A 74 22.56 3.68 5.64
N PRO A 75 22.43 4.36 4.48
CA PRO A 75 23.58 4.76 3.71
C PRO A 75 24.38 5.82 4.48
N PRO A 76 25.73 5.75 4.52
CA PRO A 76 26.56 6.66 5.29
C PRO A 76 26.46 8.12 4.84
N ASP A 77 25.97 8.38 3.62
CA ASP A 77 25.83 9.71 3.03
C ASP A 77 24.38 10.24 3.03
N LYS A 78 23.41 9.50 3.61
CA LYS A 78 21.99 9.89 3.60
C LYS A 78 21.44 10.15 4.99
N PHE A 79 21.37 11.45 5.34
CA PHE A 79 20.72 11.94 6.55
C PHE A 79 19.59 12.90 6.16
N SER A 80 18.41 12.34 5.89
CA SER A 80 17.15 13.04 5.57
C SER A 80 17.03 13.78 4.23
N SER A 81 15.79 13.77 3.73
CA SER A 81 15.22 14.69 2.73
C SER A 81 15.41 14.41 1.23
N ASP A 82 15.83 13.22 0.84
CA ASP A 82 15.63 12.76 -0.54
C ASP A 82 14.38 11.88 -0.58
N ASP A 83 13.43 12.15 -1.48
CA ASP A 83 12.25 11.29 -1.74
C ASP A 83 12.72 9.88 -2.09
N THR A 84 12.81 9.05 -1.05
CA THR A 84 13.41 7.72 -1.10
C THR A 84 12.40 6.74 -0.56
N SER A 85 12.20 5.65 -1.31
CA SER A 85 11.33 4.57 -0.87
C SER A 85 11.95 3.81 0.30
N ILE A 86 11.12 3.57 1.32
CA ILE A 86 11.45 2.78 2.49
C ILE A 86 10.42 1.67 2.65
N VAL A 87 10.90 0.45 2.90
CA VAL A 87 10.04 -0.69 3.23
C VAL A 87 10.10 -0.89 4.73
N VAL A 88 8.94 -0.86 5.38
CA VAL A 88 8.79 -1.09 6.80
C VAL A 88 8.12 -2.44 7.03
N ARG A 89 8.75 -3.29 7.81
CA ARG A 89 8.15 -4.52 8.31
C ARG A 89 7.34 -4.24 9.55
N LEU A 90 6.09 -4.69 9.50
CA LEU A 90 5.18 -4.70 10.62
C LEU A 90 5.01 -6.13 11.13
N LYS A 91 4.77 -6.26 12.43
CA LYS A 91 4.35 -7.52 13.06
C LYS A 91 3.08 -7.28 13.86
N LYS A 92 2.17 -8.25 13.83
CA LYS A 92 0.93 -8.17 14.63
C LYS A 92 1.26 -8.34 16.11
N GLY A 93 0.93 -7.33 16.91
CA GLY A 93 1.05 -7.33 18.36
C GLY A 93 -0.06 -8.15 19.03
N ALA A 94 0.12 -8.46 20.32
CA ALA A 94 -0.87 -9.17 21.13
C ALA A 94 -2.16 -8.36 21.36
N ASP A 95 -2.06 -7.03 21.24
CA ASP A 95 -3.16 -6.07 21.30
C ASP A 95 -3.98 -6.00 19.99
N GLY A 96 -3.57 -6.74 18.95
CA GLY A 96 -4.24 -6.79 17.66
C GLY A 96 -3.78 -5.70 16.68
N TYR A 97 -2.98 -4.74 17.13
CA TYR A 97 -2.41 -3.69 16.29
C TYR A 97 -1.08 -4.13 15.69
N TRP A 98 -0.78 -3.60 14.50
CA TRP A 98 0.46 -3.88 13.80
C TRP A 98 1.51 -2.83 14.16
N GLN A 99 2.68 -3.29 14.62
CA GLN A 99 3.76 -2.42 15.07
C GLN A 99 5.00 -2.57 14.18
N PRO A 100 5.74 -1.48 13.90
CA PRO A 100 6.97 -1.54 13.13
C PRO A 100 8.07 -2.27 13.89
N THR A 101 8.74 -3.20 13.22
CA THR A 101 9.83 -4.00 13.79
C THR A 101 11.17 -3.74 13.12
N ALA A 102 11.17 -3.53 11.81
CA ALA A 102 12.37 -3.28 11.02
C ALA A 102 12.04 -2.42 9.81
N ALA A 103 13.04 -1.70 9.28
CA ALA A 103 12.89 -0.96 8.04
C ALA A 103 14.15 -1.04 7.18
N TRP A 104 13.96 -0.93 5.86
CA TRP A 104 15.04 -0.93 4.88
C TRP A 104 14.78 0.06 3.76
N PHE A 105 15.82 0.71 3.28
CA PHE A 105 15.79 1.40 2.00
C PHE A 105 15.75 0.38 0.85
N GLY A 106 14.89 0.60 -0.14
CA GLY A 106 14.74 -0.29 -1.29
C GLY A 106 13.89 -1.53 -0.99
N LYS A 107 14.50 -2.72 -0.90
CA LYS A 107 13.80 -4.00 -0.75
C LYS A 107 14.15 -4.68 0.58
N ALA A 108 13.14 -5.27 1.23
CA ALA A 108 13.38 -6.11 2.40
C ALA A 108 14.23 -7.36 2.03
N PRO A 109 15.20 -7.76 2.87
CA PRO A 109 16.12 -8.85 2.59
C PRO A 109 15.44 -10.23 2.64
N THR A 110 14.33 -10.34 3.36
CA THR A 110 13.58 -11.59 3.55
C THR A 110 12.13 -11.35 3.21
N MET A 111 11.38 -12.40 2.85
CA MET A 111 9.93 -12.29 2.66
C MET A 111 9.23 -12.17 4.01
N ALA A 112 8.18 -11.35 4.10
CA ALA A 112 7.31 -11.30 5.27
C ALA A 112 6.67 -12.67 5.52
N THR A 113 6.69 -13.11 6.77
CA THR A 113 6.00 -14.32 7.23
C THR A 113 4.49 -14.08 7.38
N ALA A 114 3.71 -15.12 7.70
CA ALA A 114 2.26 -15.00 7.82
C ALA A 114 1.81 -13.97 8.87
N ASP A 115 2.61 -13.70 9.90
CA ASP A 115 2.33 -12.73 10.97
C ASP A 115 3.04 -11.39 10.79
N GLU A 116 3.72 -11.22 9.66
CA GLU A 116 4.43 -10.02 9.27
C GLU A 116 3.81 -9.42 8.00
N ALA A 117 4.02 -8.12 7.80
CA ALA A 117 3.58 -7.42 6.61
C ALA A 117 4.64 -6.37 6.24
N ASP A 118 5.06 -6.36 4.99
CA ASP A 118 5.96 -5.35 4.47
C ASP A 118 5.13 -4.25 3.81
N ILE A 119 5.28 -3.01 4.29
CA ILE A 119 4.62 -1.82 3.74
C ILE A 119 5.67 -0.93 3.10
N LEU A 120 5.44 -0.57 1.84
CA LEU A 120 6.24 0.42 1.14
C LEU A 120 5.74 1.82 1.48
N GLY A 121 6.66 2.69 1.87
CA GLY A 121 6.45 4.11 2.14
C GLY A 121 7.52 4.96 1.49
N HIS A 122 7.41 6.26 1.70
CA HIS A 122 8.33 7.27 1.19
C HIS A 122 8.76 8.19 2.34
N ILE A 123 10.02 8.62 2.33
CA ILE A 123 10.51 9.63 3.25
C ILE A 123 10.29 11.00 2.62
N ALA A 124 9.59 11.88 3.34
CA ALA A 124 9.32 13.27 2.98
C ALA A 124 10.05 14.24 3.93
#